data_AF-A0A3D5CUR3-F1
#
_entry.id   AF-A0A3D5CUR3-F1
#
_cell.length_a   1.000
_cell.length_b   1.000
_cell.length_c   1.000
_cell.angle_alpha   90.00
_cell.angle_beta   90.00
_cell.angle_gamma   90.00
#
_symmetry.space_group_name_H-M   'P 1'
#
loop_
_entity.id
_entity.type
_entity.pdbx_description
1 polymer ?
#
loop_
_entity_poly.entity_id
_entity_poly.type
_entity_poly.pdbx_seq_one_letter_code
_entity_poly.pdbx_strand_id
1 'polypeptide(L)' 'MAQSQGTPISIKLRTKVMQNGEHQDFFFDLKGQMVKIGDTLYIRYQEIQENTAEEIPVTIK' A
#
# COMPACT_ATOMS: atom_id res chain seq x y z
N MET A 1 22.26 -13.12 6.69
CA MET A 1 21.68 -11.97 5.96
C MET A 1 20.48 -11.48 6.76
N ALA A 2 20.65 -10.51 7.67
CA ALA A 2 19.55 -10.02 8.49
C ALA A 2 18.74 -9.00 7.68
N GLN A 3 17.75 -9.50 6.94
CA GLN A 3 16.68 -8.67 6.39
C GLN A 3 16.09 -7.90 7.58
N SER A 4 16.24 -6.57 7.63
CA SER A 4 15.60 -5.79 8.68
C SER A 4 14.10 -6.04 8.56
N GLN A 5 13.57 -6.95 9.38
CA GLN A 5 12.16 -7.31 9.40
C GLN A 5 11.42 -6.02 9.76
N GLY A 6 10.77 -5.39 8.77
CA GLY A 6 10.03 -4.16 8.97
C GLY A 6 8.95 -4.35 10.04
N THR A 7 8.52 -3.26 10.67
CA THR A 7 7.42 -3.30 11.63
C THR A 7 6.14 -3.67 10.90
N PRO A 8 5.44 -4.77 11.26
CA PRO A 8 4.16 -5.11 10.66
C PRO A 8 3.11 -4.05 11.01
N ILE A 9 2.35 -3.61 10.01
CA ILE A 9 1.34 -2.55 10.16
C ILE A 9 0.04 -2.95 9.47
N SER A 10 -1.08 -2.38 9.94
CA SER A 10 -2.37 -2.42 9.24
C SER A 10 -2.60 -1.07 8.57
N ILE A 11 -3.00 -1.08 7.31
CA ILE A 11 -3.12 0.09 6.45
C ILE A 11 -4.58 0.23 6.04
N LYS A 12 -5.14 1.43 6.22
CA LYS A 12 -6.44 1.82 5.65
C LYS A 12 -6.18 2.79 4.50
N LEU A 13 -6.29 2.32 3.27
CA LEU A 13 -6.06 3.13 2.07
C LEU A 13 -7.41 3.55 1.48
N ARG A 14 -7.60 4.86 1.28
CA ARG A 14 -8.74 5.40 0.54
C ARG A 14 -8.24 6.11 -0.71
N THR A 15 -8.66 5.64 -1.87
CA THR A 15 -8.34 6.26 -3.15
C THR A 15 -9.60 6.95 -3.67
N LYS A 16 -9.50 8.24 -4.00
CA LYS A 16 -10.57 9.01 -4.64
C LYS A 16 -10.13 9.40 -6.03
N VAL A 17 -10.82 8.90 -7.05
CA VAL A 17 -10.57 9.23 -8.45
C VAL A 17 -11.65 10.19 -8.91
N MET A 18 -11.23 11.32 -9.46
CA MET A 18 -12.10 12.29 -10.14
C MET A 18 -11.64 12.42 -11.58
N GLN A 19 -12.38 11.84 -12.52
CA GLN A 19 -12.06 11.88 -13.94
C GLN A 19 -13.33 12.09 -14.77
N ASN A 20 -13.27 12.99 -15.74
CA ASN A 20 -14.38 13.29 -16.65
C ASN A 20 -15.73 13.64 -15.94
N GLY A 21 -15.65 14.24 -14.75
CA GLY A 21 -16.83 14.54 -13.92
C GLY A 21 -17.39 13.35 -13.13
N GLU A 22 -16.82 12.16 -13.29
CA GLU A 22 -17.14 10.98 -12.50
C GLU A 22 -16.28 10.91 -11.24
N HIS A 23 -16.86 10.34 -10.18
CA HIS A 23 -16.24 10.14 -8.88
C HIS A 23 -16.22 8.65 -8.56
N GLN A 24 -15.05 8.10 -8.25
CA GLN A 24 -14.89 6.73 -7.77
C GLN A 24 -14.11 6.74 -6.45
N ASP A 25 -14.65 6.07 -5.44
CA ASP A 25 -14.07 5.95 -4.11
C ASP A 25 -13.75 4.48 -3.83
N PHE A 26 -12.47 4.18 -3.59
CA PHE A 26 -12.00 2.85 -3.25
C PHE A 26 -11.49 2.82 -1.81
N PHE A 27 -11.77 1.72 -1.10
CA PHE A 27 -11.35 1.52 0.29
C PHE A 27 -10.69 0.15 0.42
N PHE A 28 -9.46 0.14 0.94
CA PHE A 28 -8.69 -1.09 1.14
C PHE A 28 -8.20 -1.19 2.59
N ASP A 29 -8.43 -2.35 3.19
CA ASP A 29 -7.83 -2.76 4.47
C ASP A 29 -6.69 -3.74 4.16
N LEU A 30 -5.43 -3.27 4.27
CA LEU A 30 -4.25 -4.00 3.84
C LEU A 30 -3.32 -4.30 5.02
N LYS A 31 -2.56 -5.38 4.89
CA LYS A 31 -1.42 -5.69 5.77
C LYS A 31 -0.14 -5.32 5.06
N GLY A 32 0.79 -4.71 5.78
CA GLY A 32 2.04 -4.24 5.21
C GLY A 32 3.19 -4.23 6.22
N GLN A 33 4.32 -3.73 5.74
CA GLN A 33 5.52 -3.55 6.53
C GLN A 33 6.00 -2.11 6.43
N MET A 34 6.42 -1.57 7.57
CA MET A 34 7.05 -0.26 7.67
C MET A 34 8.54 -0.44 7.93
N VAL A 35 9.38 0.21 7.12
CA VAL A 35 10.84 0.15 7.22
C VAL A 35 11.38 1.57 7.25
N LYS A 36 12.17 1.92 8.26
CA LYS A 36 12.89 3.20 8.30
C LYS A 36 14.32 3.00 7.83
N ILE A 37 14.76 3.77 6.84
CA ILE A 37 16.14 3.76 6.32
C ILE A 37 16.67 5.19 6.42
N GLY A 38 17.66 5.41 7.29
CA GLY A 38 18.08 6.77 7.67
C GLY A 38 16.90 7.54 8.26
N ASP A 39 16.57 8.70 7.68
CA ASP A 39 15.42 9.52 8.08
C ASP A 39 14.16 9.26 7.25
N THR A 40 14.24 8.42 6.23
CA THR A 40 13.10 8.11 5.35
C THR A 40 12.29 6.94 5.88
N LEU A 41 10.97 7.08 5.86
CA LEU A 41 10.03 6.01 6.15
C LEU A 41 9.55 5.38 4.85
N TYR A 42 9.54 4.05 4.79
CA TYR A 42 8.98 3.29 3.68
C TYR A 42 7.83 2.43 4.17
N ILE A 43 6.73 2.44 3.44
CA ILE A 43 5.59 1.55 3.65
C ILE A 43 5.52 0.60 2.45
N ARG A 44 5.49 -0.70 2.71
CA ARG A 44 5.39 -1.74 1.69
C ARG A 44 4.15 -2.57 1.93
N TYR A 45 3.38 -2.83 0.88
CA TYR A 45 2.19 -3.68 0.95
C TYR A 45 1.95 -4.37 -0.41
N GLN A 46 1.10 -5.40 -0.41
CA GLN A 46 0.60 -6.02 -1.63
C GLN A 46 -0.79 -5.46 -1.92
N GLU A 47 -0.99 -4.90 -3.10
CA GLU A 47 -2.29 -4.46 -3.59
C GLU A 47 -2.91 -5.56 -4.43
N ILE A 48 -4.14 -5.96 -4.11
CA ILE A 48 -4.86 -6.98 -4.89
C ILE A 48 -5.73 -6.25 -5.91
N GLN A 49 -5.46 -6.47 -7.20
CA GLN A 49 -6.31 -5.97 -8.28
C GLN A 49 -7.63 -6.76 -8.28
N GLU A 50 -8.76 -6.09 -8.04
CA GLU A 50 -10.08 -6.73 -7.92
C GLU A 50 -10.47 -7.55 -9.17
N ASN A 51 -10.01 -7.12 -10.35
CA ASN A 51 -10.38 -7.73 -11.62
C ASN A 51 -9.52 -8.95 -12.01
N THR A 52 -8.31 -9.07 -11.48
CA THR A 52 -7.34 -10.09 -11.92
C THR A 52 -6.84 -10.99 -10.80
N ALA A 53 -7.15 -10.66 -9.53
CA ALA A 53 -6.60 -11.29 -8.33
C ALA A 53 -5.06 -11.30 -8.30
N GLU A 54 -4.43 -10.41 -9.05
CA GLU A 54 -2.99 -10.25 -9.08
C GLU A 54 -2.53 -9.42 -7.88
N GLU A 55 -1.50 -9.90 -7.19
CA GLU A 55 -0.84 -9.17 -6.10
C GLU A 55 0.28 -8.30 -6.67
N ILE A 56 0.11 -6.98 -6.55
CA ILE A 56 1.09 -6.01 -7.01
C ILE A 56 1.85 -5.45 -5.80
N PRO A 57 3.18 -5.59 -5.75
CA PRO A 57 3.97 -5.03 -4.66
C PRO A 57 4.07 -3.51 -4.79
N VAL A 58 3.59 -2.79 -3.78
CA VAL A 58 3.64 -1.33 -3.70
C VAL A 58 4.61 -0.88 -2.61
N THR A 59 5.40 0.15 -2.92
CA THR A 59 6.26 0.85 -1.95
C THR A 59 5.97 2.34 -1.97
N ILE A 60 5.59 2.89 -0.83
CA ILE A 60 5.43 4.32 -0.59
C ILE A 60 6.66 4.83 0.19
N LYS A 61 7.19 5.98 -0.22
CA LYS A 61 8.26 6.73 0.44
C LYS A 61 7.71 8.05 0.97
#